data_AF-A0A7S1S7I7-F1
#
_entry.id   AF-A0A7S1S7I7-F1
#
_cell.length_a   1.000
_cell.length_b   1.000
_cell.length_c   1.000
_cell.angle_alpha   90.00
_cell.angle_beta   90.00
_cell.angle_gamma   90.00
#
_symmetry.space_group_name_H-M   'P 1'
#
loop_
_entity.id
_entity.type
_entity.pdbx_description
1 polymer ?
#
loop_
_entity_poly.entity_id
_entity_poly.type
_entity_poly.pdbx_seq_one_letter_code
_entity_poly.pdbx_strand_id
1 'polypeptide(L)'
;QPPTRPCIPMPAEELSETSGHWIWQRDVGARWLIDETAGPAASLIQQAFAAEPQHWFRVRKDGKWVVRVVTANTETDGSEEVLDVGGQAQEGMTLLGDEEVLGSTRAYIEANKLIIEWQGKREKGAQVHLRNSKEVILGMYHSTVEDLVRNVKGTRIFKRYPWYRIDNQTGETITLKTFATTDFVYFIPSMTEKVRPGAYYVDASDGDIDEEQAVFTLADGRDLTCLIKAFQTITLKPEDFRQYPAYRIDNQTGETVSLTTYSPSDFMYLVPAMTVEVQPGVSHITASSRETKEEQAVFTLFDGRTFKGLSLKAFETTTLQRDAFKQYPHYKIENNTGDTVTLTTHSVGDFIYLVPAMVVDITPGTSRVYGSSGDVLEEQASFTTRNGRCFSGFNIKAFQTVVLKKEFFK
;
A
#
# COMPACT_ATOMS: atom_id res chain seq x y z
N GLN A 1 -37.74 15.03 -45.10
CA GLN A 1 -36.85 14.54 -44.03
C GLN A 1 -37.56 13.41 -43.32
N PRO A 2 -36.96 12.22 -43.16
CA PRO A 2 -37.54 11.22 -42.27
C PRO A 2 -37.54 11.77 -40.84
N PRO A 3 -38.57 11.49 -40.03
CA PRO A 3 -38.65 12.02 -38.67
C PRO A 3 -37.48 11.48 -37.85
N THR A 4 -36.72 12.39 -37.26
CA THR A 4 -35.77 12.11 -36.19
C THR A 4 -36.53 11.41 -35.06
N ARG A 5 -36.25 10.13 -34.85
CA ARG A 5 -36.81 9.38 -33.72
C ARG A 5 -36.44 10.11 -32.43
N PRO A 6 -37.40 10.32 -31.51
CA PRO A 6 -37.09 10.91 -30.22
C PRO A 6 -36.12 9.99 -29.48
N CYS A 7 -34.98 10.56 -29.07
CA CYS A 7 -34.02 9.92 -28.18
C CYS A 7 -34.69 9.84 -26.80
N ILE A 8 -35.26 8.68 -26.48
CA ILE A 8 -35.81 8.37 -25.16
C ILE A 8 -34.60 8.27 -24.20
N PRO A 9 -34.66 8.82 -22.97
CA PRO A 9 -33.57 8.68 -22.00
C PRO A 9 -33.40 7.19 -21.68
N MET A 10 -32.23 6.63 -21.95
CA MET A 10 -31.97 5.18 -21.90
C MET A 10 -31.32 4.76 -20.56
N PRO A 11 -32.03 4.11 -19.64
CA PRO A 11 -31.41 3.42 -18.49
C PRO A 11 -30.58 2.19 -18.85
N ALA A 12 -30.52 1.82 -20.15
CA ALA A 12 -29.46 0.96 -20.66
C ALA A 12 -28.06 1.58 -20.39
N GLU A 13 -27.98 2.91 -20.20
CA GLU A 13 -26.79 3.57 -19.70
C GLU A 13 -26.23 2.87 -18.46
N GLU A 14 -27.01 2.45 -17.45
CA GLU A 14 -26.48 1.81 -16.22
C GLU A 14 -25.67 0.51 -16.47
N LEU A 15 -26.01 -0.26 -17.51
CA LEU A 15 -25.23 -1.44 -17.90
C LEU A 15 -23.85 -1.03 -18.42
N SER A 16 -23.82 0.07 -19.19
CA SER A 16 -22.66 0.60 -19.92
C SER A 16 -21.93 1.75 -19.21
N GLU A 17 -22.52 2.32 -18.16
CA GLU A 17 -22.11 3.57 -17.57
C GLU A 17 -20.84 3.35 -16.78
N THR A 18 -19.85 4.18 -17.09
CA THR A 18 -18.69 4.41 -16.25
C THR A 18 -17.93 3.13 -15.92
N SER A 19 -17.21 2.61 -16.93
CA SER A 19 -16.04 1.72 -16.80
C SER A 19 -15.99 0.91 -15.51
N GLY A 20 -16.57 -0.26 -15.60
CA GLY A 20 -16.50 -1.33 -14.63
C GLY A 20 -17.11 -2.56 -15.26
N HIS A 21 -16.99 -3.68 -14.59
CA HIS A 21 -17.54 -4.93 -15.07
C HIS A 21 -18.41 -5.58 -14.01
N TRP A 22 -19.22 -6.53 -14.45
CA TRP A 22 -20.16 -7.23 -13.59
C TRP A 22 -19.62 -8.62 -13.34
N ILE A 23 -19.52 -9.02 -12.07
CA ILE A 23 -19.08 -10.35 -11.68
C ILE A 23 -20.25 -11.16 -11.16
N TRP A 24 -20.25 -12.44 -11.51
CA TRP A 24 -21.27 -13.38 -11.06
C TRP A 24 -21.35 -13.41 -9.53
N GLN A 25 -22.56 -13.44 -8.97
CA GLN A 25 -22.77 -13.56 -7.53
C GLN A 25 -23.63 -14.78 -7.18
N ARG A 26 -24.73 -14.99 -7.90
CA ARG A 26 -25.63 -16.12 -7.65
C ARG A 26 -26.57 -16.36 -8.82
N ASP A 27 -27.14 -17.56 -8.83
CA ASP A 27 -28.18 -17.96 -9.77
C ASP A 27 -29.53 -18.16 -9.05
N VAL A 28 -30.63 -17.78 -9.70
CA VAL A 28 -32.01 -17.95 -9.22
C VAL A 28 -32.81 -18.68 -10.29
N GLY A 29 -33.40 -19.82 -9.95
CA GLY A 29 -34.19 -20.62 -10.90
C GLY A 29 -33.39 -21.34 -11.99
N ALA A 30 -32.06 -21.16 -12.04
CA ALA A 30 -31.19 -21.79 -13.03
C ALA A 30 -31.27 -23.31 -13.02
N ARG A 31 -31.38 -23.92 -11.84
CA ARG A 31 -31.50 -25.37 -11.71
C ARG A 31 -32.74 -25.92 -12.39
N TRP A 32 -33.89 -25.24 -12.24
CA TRP A 32 -35.13 -25.63 -12.94
C TRP A 32 -34.98 -25.47 -14.45
N LEU A 33 -34.35 -24.38 -14.89
CA LEU A 33 -34.07 -24.17 -16.31
C LEU A 33 -33.19 -25.30 -16.87
N ILE A 34 -32.09 -25.67 -16.19
CA ILE A 34 -31.16 -26.74 -16.61
C ILE A 34 -31.83 -28.11 -16.56
N ASP A 35 -32.53 -28.44 -15.48
CA ASP A 35 -33.18 -29.74 -15.26
C ASP A 35 -34.36 -29.95 -16.24
N GLU A 36 -35.15 -28.91 -16.53
CA GLU A 36 -36.28 -28.98 -17.47
C GLU A 36 -35.89 -28.78 -18.94
N THR A 37 -34.67 -28.28 -19.20
CA THR A 37 -34.10 -28.28 -20.56
C THR A 37 -33.25 -29.50 -20.89
N ALA A 38 -33.18 -30.49 -19.99
CA ALA A 38 -32.54 -31.79 -20.23
C ALA A 38 -32.84 -32.32 -21.65
N GLY A 39 -31.80 -32.39 -22.46
CA GLY A 39 -31.88 -32.58 -23.92
C GLY A 39 -30.94 -31.63 -24.66
N PRO A 40 -30.99 -31.55 -25.99
CA PRO A 40 -30.01 -30.81 -26.76
C PRO A 40 -29.93 -29.31 -26.36
N ALA A 41 -31.05 -28.61 -26.12
CA ALA A 41 -30.99 -27.20 -25.64
C ALA A 41 -30.21 -26.99 -24.32
N ALA A 42 -29.98 -28.04 -23.53
CA ALA A 42 -29.24 -27.94 -22.29
C ALA A 42 -27.81 -27.44 -22.49
N SER A 43 -27.15 -27.63 -23.64
CA SER A 43 -25.73 -27.22 -23.78
C SER A 43 -25.54 -25.71 -23.75
N LEU A 44 -26.39 -24.93 -24.43
CA LEU A 44 -26.35 -23.46 -24.42
C LEU A 44 -26.69 -22.88 -23.05
N ILE A 45 -27.68 -23.46 -22.38
CA ILE A 45 -28.09 -23.06 -21.03
C ILE A 45 -27.03 -23.50 -20.02
N GLN A 46 -26.52 -24.72 -20.11
CA GLN A 46 -25.41 -25.17 -19.26
C GLN A 46 -24.18 -24.31 -19.48
N GLN A 47 -23.77 -23.98 -20.71
CA GLN A 47 -22.66 -23.05 -20.93
C GLN A 47 -22.92 -21.67 -20.34
N ALA A 48 -24.16 -21.16 -20.47
CA ALA A 48 -24.55 -19.90 -19.88
C ALA A 48 -24.57 -19.94 -18.34
N PHE A 49 -24.70 -21.13 -17.72
CA PHE A 49 -24.84 -21.32 -16.27
C PHE A 49 -23.72 -22.14 -15.57
N ALA A 50 -22.72 -22.66 -16.31
CA ALA A 50 -21.69 -23.58 -15.76
C ALA A 50 -20.44 -22.87 -15.24
N ALA A 51 -20.23 -21.61 -15.62
CA ALA A 51 -19.11 -20.80 -15.15
C ALA A 51 -19.60 -19.62 -14.30
N GLU A 52 -18.68 -18.95 -13.63
CA GLU A 52 -18.86 -17.66 -12.96
C GLU A 52 -18.38 -16.54 -13.91
N PRO A 53 -19.18 -16.11 -14.89
CA PRO A 53 -18.72 -15.19 -15.90
C PRO A 53 -18.58 -13.77 -15.37
N GLN A 54 -17.76 -12.99 -16.07
CA GLN A 54 -17.66 -11.55 -15.90
C GLN A 54 -18.14 -10.86 -17.18
N HIS A 55 -18.89 -9.77 -17.05
CA HIS A 55 -19.53 -9.08 -18.17
C HIS A 55 -19.10 -7.61 -18.25
N TRP A 56 -18.71 -7.16 -19.44
CA TRP A 56 -18.54 -5.75 -19.76
C TRP A 56 -19.56 -5.37 -20.83
N PHE A 57 -20.10 -4.17 -20.69
CA PHE A 57 -20.97 -3.57 -21.70
C PHE A 57 -20.35 -2.25 -22.14
N ARG A 58 -20.31 -2.03 -23.46
CA ARG A 58 -19.94 -0.73 -24.02
C ARG A 58 -20.76 -0.44 -25.26
N VAL A 59 -21.10 0.83 -25.46
CA VAL A 59 -21.76 1.28 -26.69
C VAL A 59 -20.69 1.91 -27.60
N ARG A 60 -20.59 1.41 -28.83
CA ARG A 60 -19.68 1.94 -29.86
C ARG A 60 -20.23 3.26 -30.42
N LYS A 61 -19.36 4.02 -31.09
CA LYS A 61 -19.72 5.29 -31.74
C LYS A 61 -20.82 5.15 -32.81
N ASP A 62 -20.97 3.97 -33.40
CA ASP A 62 -22.01 3.63 -34.37
C ASP A 62 -23.36 3.24 -33.71
N GLY A 63 -23.45 3.33 -32.38
CA GLY A 63 -24.63 2.96 -31.60
C GLY A 63 -24.77 1.47 -31.33
N LYS A 64 -23.86 0.62 -31.84
CA LYS A 64 -23.88 -0.81 -31.58
C LYS A 64 -23.40 -1.12 -30.17
N TRP A 65 -24.04 -2.10 -29.56
CA TRP A 65 -23.66 -2.59 -28.25
C TRP A 65 -22.58 -3.66 -28.39
N VAL A 66 -21.62 -3.66 -27.48
CA VAL A 66 -20.65 -4.74 -27.34
C VAL A 66 -20.82 -5.32 -25.96
N VAL A 67 -21.07 -6.62 -25.92
CA VAL A 67 -21.06 -7.40 -24.69
C VAL A 67 -19.81 -8.25 -24.72
N ARG A 68 -18.92 -8.04 -23.74
CA ARG A 68 -17.75 -8.91 -23.54
C ARG A 68 -18.04 -9.85 -22.39
N VAL A 69 -17.87 -11.14 -22.60
CA VAL A 69 -18.04 -12.17 -21.57
C VAL A 69 -16.71 -12.86 -21.33
N VAL A 70 -16.21 -12.80 -20.11
CA VAL A 70 -15.03 -13.54 -19.66
C VAL A 70 -15.48 -14.72 -18.82
N THR A 71 -14.93 -15.90 -19.10
CA THR A 71 -15.14 -17.15 -18.38
C THR A 71 -13.79 -17.79 -18.07
N ALA A 72 -13.76 -18.81 -17.21
CA ALA A 72 -12.55 -19.58 -16.94
C ALA A 72 -11.89 -20.16 -18.21
N ASN A 73 -12.66 -20.45 -19.26
CA ASN A 73 -12.15 -21.02 -20.51
C ASN A 73 -11.58 -19.99 -21.50
N THR A 74 -12.00 -18.72 -21.37
CA THR A 74 -11.57 -17.63 -22.27
C THR A 74 -10.48 -16.76 -21.64
N GLU A 75 -10.12 -17.06 -20.38
CA GLU A 75 -9.18 -16.30 -19.57
C GLU A 75 -9.43 -14.78 -19.68
N THR A 76 -8.38 -13.96 -19.77
CA THR A 76 -8.47 -12.50 -19.74
C THR A 76 -9.05 -11.88 -21.00
N ASP A 77 -9.07 -12.59 -22.14
CA ASP A 77 -9.45 -12.03 -23.43
C ASP A 77 -10.97 -11.96 -23.63
N GLY A 78 -11.69 -12.95 -23.10
CA GLY A 78 -13.15 -13.04 -23.22
C GLY A 78 -13.65 -13.16 -24.66
N SER A 79 -14.96 -13.36 -24.82
CA SER A 79 -15.64 -13.29 -26.12
C SER A 79 -16.40 -11.97 -26.24
N GLU A 80 -16.24 -11.26 -27.35
CA GLU A 80 -17.03 -10.06 -27.66
C GLU A 80 -18.17 -10.40 -28.63
N GLU A 81 -19.39 -10.04 -28.26
CA GLU A 81 -20.57 -10.07 -29.12
C GLU A 81 -20.98 -8.63 -29.45
N VAL A 82 -21.21 -8.34 -30.74
CA VAL A 82 -21.66 -7.02 -31.19
C VAL A 82 -23.15 -7.10 -31.52
N LEU A 83 -23.96 -6.39 -30.74
CA LEU A 83 -25.41 -6.39 -30.85
C LEU A 83 -25.90 -5.15 -31.61
N ASP A 84 -26.69 -5.38 -32.65
CA ASP A 84 -27.39 -4.34 -33.41
C ASP A 84 -28.75 -4.03 -32.76
N VAL A 85 -28.73 -3.27 -31.68
CA VAL A 85 -29.92 -2.99 -30.85
C VAL A 85 -30.91 -2.10 -31.59
N GLY A 86 -32.11 -2.62 -31.83
CA GLY A 86 -33.15 -1.95 -32.62
C GLY A 86 -33.05 -2.22 -34.13
N GLY A 87 -32.08 -3.03 -34.56
CA GLY A 87 -31.92 -3.51 -35.92
C GLY A 87 -32.98 -4.54 -36.33
N GLN A 88 -32.88 -4.99 -37.58
CA GLN A 88 -33.69 -6.11 -38.08
C GLN A 88 -33.20 -7.42 -37.47
N ALA A 89 -34.10 -8.41 -37.41
CA ALA A 89 -33.72 -9.76 -36.99
C ALA A 89 -32.67 -10.31 -37.97
N GLN A 90 -31.61 -10.91 -37.44
CA GLN A 90 -30.53 -11.51 -38.23
C GLN A 90 -30.73 -13.01 -38.24
N GLU A 91 -30.82 -13.59 -39.43
CA GLU A 91 -30.84 -15.04 -39.58
C GLU A 91 -29.47 -15.62 -39.23
N GLY A 92 -29.48 -16.75 -38.53
CA GLY A 92 -28.27 -17.41 -38.09
C GLY A 92 -28.53 -18.85 -37.68
N MET A 93 -27.44 -19.60 -37.62
CA MET A 93 -27.43 -20.96 -37.12
C MET A 93 -26.89 -20.95 -35.69
N THR A 94 -27.52 -21.69 -34.79
CA THR A 94 -27.03 -21.88 -33.42
C THR A 94 -27.05 -23.36 -33.05
N LEU A 95 -26.20 -23.76 -32.11
CA LEU A 95 -26.15 -25.13 -31.61
C LEU A 95 -27.01 -25.24 -30.37
N LEU A 96 -28.15 -25.91 -30.48
CA LEU A 96 -28.97 -26.29 -29.34
C LEU A 96 -28.70 -27.75 -29.03
N GLY A 97 -27.56 -28.01 -28.40
CA GLY A 97 -27.06 -29.34 -28.06
C GLY A 97 -26.17 -29.88 -29.14
N ASP A 98 -26.52 -31.07 -29.60
CA ASP A 98 -25.88 -31.70 -30.76
C ASP A 98 -26.65 -31.41 -32.07
N GLU A 99 -27.59 -30.46 -32.04
CA GLU A 99 -28.44 -30.08 -33.19
C GLU A 99 -28.14 -28.63 -33.63
N GLU A 100 -27.82 -28.46 -34.90
CA GLU A 100 -27.78 -27.15 -35.57
C GLU A 100 -29.19 -26.68 -35.88
N VAL A 101 -29.58 -25.52 -35.35
CA VAL A 101 -30.92 -24.98 -35.52
C VAL A 101 -30.84 -23.62 -36.21
N LEU A 102 -31.50 -23.51 -37.35
CA LEU A 102 -31.71 -22.24 -38.03
C LEU A 102 -32.76 -21.41 -37.28
N GLY A 103 -32.43 -20.15 -37.06
CA GLY A 103 -33.31 -19.20 -36.39
C GLY A 103 -32.96 -17.77 -36.73
N SER A 104 -33.59 -16.86 -36.01
CA SER A 104 -33.35 -15.43 -36.12
C SER A 104 -33.10 -14.84 -34.73
N THR A 105 -32.05 -14.02 -34.63
CA THR A 105 -31.71 -13.27 -33.43
C THR A 105 -32.11 -11.81 -33.60
N ARG A 106 -32.70 -11.22 -32.57
CA ARG A 106 -32.97 -9.79 -32.53
C ARG A 106 -32.61 -9.21 -31.17
N ALA A 107 -31.89 -8.10 -31.16
CA ALA A 107 -31.64 -7.31 -29.96
C ALA A 107 -32.47 -6.03 -29.98
N TYR A 108 -33.12 -5.69 -28.87
CA TYR A 108 -33.90 -4.45 -28.72
C TYR A 108 -34.00 -4.02 -27.26
N ILE A 109 -34.36 -2.75 -27.03
CA ILE A 109 -34.68 -2.24 -25.70
C ILE A 109 -36.19 -2.31 -25.49
N GLU A 110 -36.63 -2.94 -24.41
CA GLU A 110 -38.03 -2.95 -23.97
C GLU A 110 -38.09 -2.67 -22.47
N ALA A 111 -38.91 -1.69 -22.07
CA ALA A 111 -39.14 -1.34 -20.67
C ALA A 111 -37.84 -1.28 -19.85
N ASN A 112 -36.81 -0.59 -20.39
CA ASN A 112 -35.50 -0.40 -19.77
C ASN A 112 -34.61 -1.65 -19.67
N LYS A 113 -34.93 -2.70 -20.40
CA LYS A 113 -34.16 -3.94 -20.46
C LYS A 113 -33.54 -4.10 -21.84
N LEU A 114 -32.28 -4.54 -21.89
CA LEU A 114 -31.70 -5.06 -23.12
C LEU A 114 -32.25 -6.49 -23.32
N ILE A 115 -33.06 -6.67 -24.35
CA ILE A 115 -33.62 -7.96 -24.75
C ILE A 115 -32.82 -8.50 -25.93
N ILE A 116 -32.36 -9.73 -25.81
CA ILE A 116 -31.81 -10.53 -26.90
C ILE A 116 -32.75 -11.72 -27.06
N GLU A 117 -33.46 -11.75 -28.18
CA GLU A 117 -34.48 -12.74 -28.46
C GLU A 117 -34.04 -13.60 -29.63
N TRP A 118 -34.19 -14.92 -29.47
CA TRP A 118 -33.89 -15.89 -30.51
C TRP A 118 -35.11 -16.78 -30.76
N GLN A 119 -35.51 -16.88 -32.02
CA GLN A 119 -36.64 -17.72 -32.46
C GLN A 119 -36.18 -18.66 -33.57
N GLY A 120 -36.52 -19.94 -33.46
CA GLY A 120 -36.15 -20.94 -34.46
C GLY A 120 -37.01 -22.19 -34.41
N LYS A 121 -36.68 -23.15 -35.28
CA LYS A 121 -37.41 -24.42 -35.40
C LYS A 121 -36.43 -25.57 -35.59
N ARG A 122 -36.52 -26.58 -34.72
CA ARG A 122 -35.73 -27.82 -34.78
C ARG A 122 -36.10 -28.67 -36.00
N GLU A 123 -35.28 -29.64 -36.37
CA GLU A 123 -35.50 -30.56 -37.49
C GLU A 123 -36.84 -31.29 -37.41
N LYS A 124 -37.26 -31.71 -36.20
CA LYS A 124 -38.56 -32.36 -35.94
C LYS A 124 -39.74 -31.38 -35.86
N GLY A 125 -39.50 -30.12 -36.16
CA GLY A 125 -40.50 -29.07 -36.22
C GLY A 125 -40.91 -28.44 -34.88
N ALA A 126 -40.26 -28.82 -33.77
CA ALA A 126 -40.47 -28.19 -32.48
C ALA A 126 -39.97 -26.73 -32.52
N GLN A 127 -40.84 -25.80 -32.14
CA GLN A 127 -40.47 -24.40 -32.01
C GLN A 127 -39.57 -24.19 -30.79
N VAL A 128 -38.66 -23.24 -30.90
CA VAL A 128 -37.83 -22.78 -29.80
C VAL A 128 -37.87 -21.27 -29.79
N HIS A 129 -38.14 -20.69 -28.62
CA HIS A 129 -38.25 -19.25 -28.44
C HIS A 129 -37.56 -18.87 -27.14
N LEU A 130 -36.33 -18.39 -27.27
CA LEU A 130 -35.50 -17.99 -26.14
C LEU A 130 -35.48 -16.47 -26.03
N ARG A 131 -35.64 -15.98 -24.81
CA ARG A 131 -35.58 -14.56 -24.49
C ARG A 131 -34.58 -14.34 -23.37
N ASN A 132 -33.49 -13.63 -23.65
CA ASN A 132 -32.54 -13.17 -22.65
C ASN A 132 -32.78 -11.69 -22.36
N SER A 133 -33.22 -11.38 -21.15
CA SER A 133 -33.41 -10.01 -20.68
C SER A 133 -32.28 -9.62 -19.73
N LYS A 134 -31.75 -8.42 -19.93
CA LYS A 134 -30.63 -7.84 -19.17
C LYS A 134 -31.07 -6.50 -18.59
N GLU A 135 -31.07 -6.38 -17.28
CA GLU A 135 -31.52 -5.19 -16.57
C GLU A 135 -30.73 -4.99 -15.28
N VAL A 136 -30.67 -3.75 -14.79
CA VAL A 136 -30.11 -3.43 -13.47
C VAL A 136 -31.26 -3.20 -12.50
N ILE A 137 -31.30 -3.95 -11.40
CA ILE A 137 -32.32 -3.85 -10.35
C ILE A 137 -31.58 -3.62 -9.03
N LEU A 138 -31.83 -2.49 -8.37
CA LEU A 138 -31.21 -2.14 -7.08
C LEU A 138 -29.66 -2.24 -7.12
N GLY A 139 -29.04 -1.77 -8.21
CA GLY A 139 -27.58 -1.78 -8.40
C GLY A 139 -26.99 -3.13 -8.80
N MET A 140 -27.83 -4.13 -9.04
CA MET A 140 -27.43 -5.49 -9.42
C MET A 140 -27.80 -5.76 -10.87
N TYR A 141 -26.90 -6.34 -11.65
CA TYR A 141 -27.21 -6.76 -13.01
C TYR A 141 -27.87 -8.13 -12.99
N HIS A 142 -29.06 -8.22 -13.58
CA HIS A 142 -29.84 -9.43 -13.75
C HIS A 142 -29.84 -9.83 -15.22
N SER A 143 -29.39 -11.05 -15.51
CA SER A 143 -29.54 -11.70 -16.83
C SER A 143 -30.53 -12.84 -16.72
N THR A 144 -31.76 -12.64 -17.19
CA THR A 144 -32.82 -13.65 -17.15
C THR A 144 -32.98 -14.29 -18.52
N VAL A 145 -32.77 -15.59 -18.59
CA VAL A 145 -33.06 -16.41 -19.78
C VAL A 145 -34.40 -17.11 -19.57
N GLU A 146 -35.31 -16.93 -20.51
CA GLU A 146 -36.65 -17.52 -20.53
C GLU A 146 -36.80 -18.37 -21.81
N ASP A 147 -37.30 -19.59 -21.67
CA ASP A 147 -37.86 -20.37 -22.79
C ASP A 147 -39.36 -20.15 -22.79
N LEU A 148 -39.84 -19.36 -23.75
CA LEU A 148 -41.23 -18.93 -23.83
C LEU A 148 -42.16 -20.06 -24.33
N VAL A 149 -41.63 -21.07 -25.01
CA VAL A 149 -42.41 -22.25 -25.44
C VAL A 149 -42.69 -23.15 -24.24
N ARG A 150 -41.69 -23.33 -23.38
CA ARG A 150 -41.79 -24.20 -22.19
C ARG A 150 -42.28 -23.46 -20.94
N ASN A 151 -42.33 -22.13 -20.97
CA ASN A 151 -42.68 -21.26 -19.86
C ASN A 151 -41.76 -21.48 -18.63
N VAL A 152 -40.45 -21.60 -18.89
CA VAL A 152 -39.42 -21.78 -17.86
C VAL A 152 -38.42 -20.64 -17.91
N LYS A 153 -37.82 -20.29 -16.77
CA LYS A 153 -36.80 -19.25 -16.72
C LYS A 153 -35.76 -19.44 -15.63
N GLY A 154 -34.59 -18.88 -15.86
CA GLY A 154 -33.51 -18.78 -14.89
C GLY A 154 -32.84 -17.41 -14.98
N THR A 155 -32.46 -16.85 -13.84
CA THR A 155 -31.81 -15.54 -13.73
C THR A 155 -30.43 -15.69 -13.12
N ARG A 156 -29.41 -15.14 -13.78
CA ARG A 156 -28.08 -14.90 -13.19
C ARG A 156 -28.04 -13.50 -12.61
N ILE A 157 -27.56 -13.39 -11.39
CA ILE A 157 -27.43 -12.13 -10.67
C ILE A 157 -25.95 -11.83 -10.51
N PHE A 158 -25.59 -10.62 -10.90
CA PHE A 158 -24.23 -10.10 -10.89
C PHE A 158 -24.17 -8.86 -10.00
N LYS A 159 -23.06 -8.71 -9.28
CA LYS A 159 -22.69 -7.46 -8.62
C LYS A 159 -21.68 -6.71 -9.46
N ARG A 160 -21.59 -5.40 -9.26
CA ARG A 160 -20.55 -4.58 -9.88
C ARG A 160 -19.20 -4.94 -9.24
N TYR A 161 -18.16 -5.14 -10.05
CA TYR A 161 -16.80 -5.25 -9.54
C TYR A 161 -16.41 -3.92 -8.87
N PRO A 162 -15.84 -3.92 -7.66
CA PRO A 162 -15.43 -2.70 -6.99
C PRO A 162 -14.44 -1.91 -7.85
N TRP A 163 -14.63 -0.60 -7.91
CA TRP A 163 -13.75 0.30 -8.68
C TRP A 163 -13.52 1.61 -7.94
N TYR A 164 -12.48 2.33 -8.33
CA TYR A 164 -12.14 3.67 -7.88
C TYR A 164 -12.16 4.64 -9.06
N ARG A 165 -12.90 5.75 -8.94
CA ARG A 165 -12.83 6.84 -9.91
C ARG A 165 -11.81 7.85 -9.42
N ILE A 166 -10.66 7.89 -10.08
CA ILE A 166 -9.56 8.75 -9.72
C ILE A 166 -9.55 9.93 -10.70
N ASP A 167 -9.87 11.10 -10.19
CA ASP A 167 -9.75 12.38 -10.89
C ASP A 167 -8.37 12.98 -10.60
N ASN A 168 -7.40 12.64 -11.45
CA ASN A 168 -6.02 13.06 -11.31
C ASN A 168 -5.81 14.47 -11.90
N GLN A 169 -5.83 15.49 -11.02
CA GLN A 169 -5.63 16.90 -11.35
C GLN A 169 -4.18 17.36 -11.14
N THR A 170 -3.23 16.44 -10.95
CA THR A 170 -1.81 16.81 -10.69
C THR A 170 -1.10 17.34 -11.92
N GLY A 171 -1.62 17.07 -13.12
CA GLY A 171 -1.00 17.40 -14.40
C GLY A 171 0.06 16.39 -14.87
N GLU A 172 0.39 15.38 -14.07
CA GLU A 172 1.33 14.31 -14.41
C GLU A 172 0.74 12.91 -14.17
N THR A 173 1.40 11.87 -14.70
CA THR A 173 1.00 10.48 -14.45
C THR A 173 1.47 10.07 -13.06
N ILE A 174 0.55 9.57 -12.23
CA ILE A 174 0.86 9.05 -10.90
C ILE A 174 0.88 7.53 -10.91
N THR A 175 1.56 6.95 -9.92
CA THR A 175 1.49 5.51 -9.63
C THR A 175 0.55 5.31 -8.45
N LEU A 176 -0.49 4.52 -8.62
CA LEU A 176 -1.33 4.01 -7.53
C LEU A 176 -0.81 2.64 -7.12
N LYS A 177 -0.59 2.45 -5.82
CA LYS A 177 -0.45 1.13 -5.20
C LYS A 177 -1.54 0.94 -4.16
N THR A 178 -2.23 -0.19 -4.20
CA THR A 178 -3.18 -0.55 -3.14
C THR A 178 -2.64 -1.69 -2.29
N PHE A 179 -3.08 -1.73 -1.04
CA PHE A 179 -2.69 -2.71 -0.04
C PHE A 179 -3.92 -3.13 0.75
N ALA A 180 -3.91 -4.37 1.23
CA ALA A 180 -4.92 -4.84 2.17
C ALA A 180 -4.93 -3.94 3.42
N THR A 181 -6.11 -3.67 3.97
CA THR A 181 -6.24 -2.83 5.18
C THR A 181 -5.54 -3.40 6.40
N THR A 182 -5.21 -4.69 6.39
CA THR A 182 -4.45 -5.39 7.42
C THR A 182 -2.92 -5.29 7.26
N ASP A 183 -2.42 -4.83 6.11
CA ASP A 183 -0.98 -4.62 5.87
C ASP A 183 -0.55 -3.23 6.39
N PHE A 184 -0.23 -3.15 7.68
CA PHE A 184 0.17 -1.89 8.31
C PHE A 184 1.56 -1.38 7.89
N VAL A 185 2.37 -2.21 7.22
CA VAL A 185 3.75 -1.88 6.80
C VAL A 185 3.87 -1.62 5.29
N TYR A 186 2.79 -1.78 4.52
CA TYR A 186 2.76 -1.56 3.06
C TYR A 186 3.81 -2.41 2.34
N PHE A 187 3.96 -3.68 2.71
CA PHE A 187 5.08 -4.50 2.26
C PHE A 187 4.88 -5.02 0.82
N ILE A 188 3.67 -5.52 0.51
CA ILE A 188 3.37 -6.10 -0.81
C ILE A 188 2.09 -5.45 -1.35
N PRO A 189 2.17 -4.69 -2.46
CA PRO A 189 0.98 -4.11 -3.06
C PRO A 189 0.09 -5.20 -3.66
N SER A 190 -1.21 -5.14 -3.39
CA SER A 190 -2.23 -5.97 -4.02
C SER A 190 -2.42 -5.60 -5.49
N MET A 191 -2.25 -4.31 -5.82
CA MET A 191 -2.34 -3.78 -7.18
C MET A 191 -1.33 -2.64 -7.35
N THR A 192 -0.78 -2.50 -8.56
CA THR A 192 0.02 -1.34 -8.96
C THR A 192 -0.43 -0.86 -10.33
N GLU A 193 -0.91 0.39 -10.41
CA GLU A 193 -1.49 0.96 -11.62
C GLU A 193 -0.95 2.35 -11.94
N LYS A 194 -0.92 2.71 -13.23
CA LYS A 194 -0.53 4.04 -13.68
C LYS A 194 -1.75 4.87 -14.06
N VAL A 195 -1.97 5.96 -13.33
CA VAL A 195 -3.13 6.84 -13.53
C VAL A 195 -2.67 8.12 -14.23
N ARG A 196 -3.08 8.29 -15.49
CA ARG A 196 -2.75 9.48 -16.30
C ARG A 196 -3.57 10.69 -15.82
N PRO A 197 -3.18 11.92 -16.20
CA PRO A 197 -3.99 13.11 -15.90
C PRO A 197 -5.42 12.99 -16.42
N GLY A 198 -6.39 13.48 -15.63
CA GLY A 198 -7.83 13.39 -15.90
C GLY A 198 -8.54 12.31 -15.08
N ALA A 199 -9.79 12.02 -15.44
CA ALA A 199 -10.62 11.05 -14.74
C ALA A 199 -10.44 9.63 -15.30
N TYR A 200 -10.03 8.71 -14.45
CA TYR A 200 -9.85 7.29 -14.76
C TYR A 200 -10.60 6.41 -13.78
N TYR A 201 -11.05 5.27 -14.26
CA TYR A 201 -11.59 4.21 -13.41
C TYR A 201 -10.56 3.11 -13.32
N VAL A 202 -10.31 2.66 -12.11
CA VAL A 202 -9.38 1.58 -11.80
C VAL A 202 -10.17 0.54 -11.01
N ASP A 203 -10.17 -0.69 -11.50
CA ASP A 203 -10.77 -1.82 -10.78
C ASP A 203 -10.02 -2.02 -9.46
N ALA A 204 -10.70 -2.44 -8.39
CA ALA A 204 -10.04 -2.78 -7.13
C ALA A 204 -9.16 -4.03 -7.30
N SER A 205 -8.36 -4.36 -6.29
CA SER A 205 -7.52 -5.57 -6.37
C SER A 205 -8.30 -6.88 -6.33
N ASP A 206 -9.52 -6.88 -5.76
CA ASP A 206 -10.40 -8.05 -5.66
C ASP A 206 -11.90 -7.66 -5.74
N GLY A 207 -12.75 -8.64 -6.08
CA GLY A 207 -14.19 -8.48 -6.24
C GLY A 207 -14.98 -8.32 -4.94
N ASP A 208 -14.38 -8.62 -3.79
CA ASP A 208 -14.99 -8.52 -2.45
C ASP A 208 -14.41 -7.35 -1.61
N ILE A 209 -13.70 -6.41 -2.23
CA ILE A 209 -13.14 -5.24 -1.55
C ILE A 209 -14.23 -4.23 -1.17
N ASP A 210 -14.31 -3.90 0.12
CA ASP A 210 -15.04 -2.73 0.63
C ASP A 210 -14.14 -1.48 0.70
N GLU A 211 -12.88 -1.66 1.13
CA GLU A 211 -11.86 -0.62 1.20
C GLU A 211 -10.43 -1.18 1.12
N GLU A 212 -9.50 -0.35 0.64
CA GLU A 212 -8.06 -0.62 0.58
C GLU A 212 -7.27 0.57 1.14
N GLN A 213 -6.05 0.30 1.58
CA GLN A 213 -5.06 1.36 1.77
C GLN A 213 -4.45 1.70 0.41
N ALA A 214 -4.36 2.98 0.06
CA ALA A 214 -3.82 3.45 -1.19
C ALA A 214 -2.61 4.36 -0.96
N VAL A 215 -1.58 4.18 -1.78
CA VAL A 215 -0.43 5.08 -1.89
C VAL A 215 -0.37 5.58 -3.32
N PHE A 216 -0.59 6.87 -3.50
CA PHE A 216 -0.40 7.56 -4.76
C PHE A 216 0.98 8.20 -4.75
N THR A 217 1.79 7.99 -5.79
CA THR A 217 3.16 8.53 -5.87
C THR A 217 3.37 9.30 -7.17
N LEU A 218 3.89 10.52 -7.06
CA LEU A 218 4.33 11.36 -8.19
C LEU A 218 5.71 10.95 -8.69
N ALA A 219 6.11 11.42 -9.87
CA ALA A 219 7.43 11.10 -10.43
C ALA A 219 8.60 11.66 -9.60
N ASP A 220 8.35 12.75 -8.86
CA ASP A 220 9.31 13.39 -7.94
C ASP A 220 9.44 12.66 -6.58
N GLY A 221 8.70 11.58 -6.38
CA GLY A 221 8.72 10.77 -5.17
C GLY A 221 7.84 11.27 -4.03
N ARG A 222 7.12 12.38 -4.20
CA ARG A 222 6.08 12.77 -3.24
C ARG A 222 4.92 11.78 -3.29
N ASP A 223 4.31 11.53 -2.14
CA ASP A 223 3.20 10.58 -2.03
C ASP A 223 2.00 11.13 -1.25
N LEU A 224 0.86 10.51 -1.48
CA LEU A 224 -0.37 10.65 -0.71
C LEU A 224 -0.81 9.27 -0.29
N THR A 225 -1.06 9.09 1.00
CA THR A 225 -1.62 7.85 1.55
C THR A 225 -2.99 8.10 2.13
N CYS A 226 -3.95 7.26 1.78
CA CYS A 226 -5.31 7.33 2.31
C CYS A 226 -6.00 5.96 2.26
N LEU A 227 -7.14 5.85 2.92
CA LEU A 227 -8.07 4.74 2.71
C LEU A 227 -9.00 5.09 1.56
N ILE A 228 -9.19 4.14 0.64
CA ILE A 228 -10.06 4.27 -0.51
C ILE A 228 -11.16 3.21 -0.43
N LYS A 229 -12.41 3.62 -0.62
CA LYS A 229 -13.58 2.74 -0.54
C LYS A 229 -14.05 2.32 -1.93
N ALA A 230 -14.65 1.15 -2.02
CA ALA A 230 -15.30 0.69 -3.23
C ALA A 230 -16.29 1.73 -3.75
N PHE A 231 -16.28 1.96 -5.07
CA PHE A 231 -17.15 2.90 -5.78
C PHE A 231 -16.92 4.37 -5.39
N GLN A 232 -15.80 4.68 -4.73
CA GLN A 232 -15.45 6.05 -4.34
C GLN A 232 -14.87 6.84 -5.52
N THR A 233 -15.19 8.14 -5.56
CA THR A 233 -14.47 9.12 -6.36
C THR A 233 -13.43 9.84 -5.51
N ILE A 234 -12.20 9.92 -6.00
CA ILE A 234 -11.08 10.61 -5.35
C ILE A 234 -10.53 11.65 -6.31
N THR A 235 -10.46 12.90 -5.86
CA THR A 235 -9.79 13.97 -6.60
C THR A 235 -8.41 14.18 -6.01
N LEU A 236 -7.39 14.15 -6.86
CA LEU A 236 -5.99 14.26 -6.47
C LEU A 236 -5.42 15.57 -7.00
N LYS A 237 -4.88 16.41 -6.11
CA LYS A 237 -4.26 17.69 -6.46
C LYS A 237 -2.78 17.70 -6.07
N PRO A 238 -1.92 18.49 -6.74
CA PRO A 238 -0.49 18.54 -6.43
C PRO A 238 -0.16 18.82 -4.95
N GLU A 239 -1.00 19.61 -4.27
CA GLU A 239 -0.86 19.99 -2.86
C GLU A 239 -1.16 18.85 -1.86
N ASP A 240 -1.86 17.80 -2.30
CA ASP A 240 -2.17 16.65 -1.44
C ASP A 240 -0.93 15.75 -1.23
N PHE A 241 0.02 15.79 -2.18
CA PHE A 241 1.22 14.95 -2.17
C PHE A 241 2.33 15.60 -1.36
N ARG A 242 2.75 14.89 -0.30
CA ARG A 242 3.82 15.33 0.58
C ARG A 242 5.10 14.59 0.25
N GLN A 243 6.22 15.30 0.32
CA GLN A 243 7.51 14.63 0.35
C GLN A 243 7.71 14.11 1.76
N TYR A 244 8.19 12.87 1.90
CA TYR A 244 8.76 12.47 3.17
C TYR A 244 9.84 13.48 3.56
N PRO A 245 9.82 14.02 4.79
CA PRO A 245 10.90 14.85 5.27
C PRO A 245 12.23 14.12 5.07
N ALA A 246 13.20 14.79 4.46
CA ALA A 246 14.51 14.20 4.22
C ALA A 246 15.61 15.20 4.57
N TYR A 247 16.72 14.70 5.11
CA TYR A 247 17.90 15.47 5.41
C TYR A 247 18.90 15.31 4.29
N ARG A 248 19.45 16.43 3.80
CA ARG A 248 20.58 16.38 2.88
C ARG A 248 21.87 16.45 3.70
N ILE A 249 22.62 15.36 3.78
CA ILE A 249 23.87 15.30 4.54
C ILE A 249 25.04 15.32 3.55
N ASP A 250 25.85 16.36 3.62
CA ASP A 250 27.11 16.48 2.88
C ASP A 250 28.27 16.01 3.78
N ASN A 251 28.63 14.74 3.66
CA ASN A 251 29.67 14.11 4.45
C ASN A 251 31.06 14.34 3.83
N GLN A 252 31.78 15.34 4.34
CA GLN A 252 33.14 15.70 3.92
C GLN A 252 34.22 15.11 4.84
N THR A 253 33.89 14.12 5.67
CA THR A 253 34.86 13.51 6.62
C THR A 253 35.88 12.59 5.94
N GLY A 254 35.58 12.14 4.72
CA GLY A 254 36.38 11.17 3.96
C GLY A 254 36.13 9.71 4.36
N GLU A 255 35.23 9.43 5.31
CA GLU A 255 34.87 8.08 5.75
C GLU A 255 33.34 7.95 5.97
N THR A 256 32.84 6.72 6.07
CA THR A 256 31.43 6.45 6.38
C THR A 256 31.13 6.87 7.83
N VAL A 257 30.01 7.56 8.02
CA VAL A 257 29.57 8.06 9.33
C VAL A 257 28.26 7.37 9.73
N SER A 258 28.16 6.87 10.95
CA SER A 258 26.88 6.40 11.49
C SER A 258 26.06 7.59 11.97
N LEU A 259 24.85 7.76 11.42
CA LEU A 259 23.86 8.73 11.88
C LEU A 259 22.81 8.01 12.72
N THR A 260 22.60 8.49 13.94
CA THR A 260 21.47 8.10 14.79
C THR A 260 20.62 9.32 15.08
N THR A 261 19.32 9.24 14.80
CA THR A 261 18.37 10.32 15.08
C THR A 261 17.46 9.97 16.25
N TYR A 262 16.94 11.00 16.90
CA TYR A 262 16.10 10.93 18.10
C TYR A 262 14.98 11.95 18.02
N SER A 263 13.87 11.66 18.70
CA SER A 263 12.79 12.64 18.87
C SER A 263 13.34 13.91 19.53
N PRO A 264 12.92 15.12 19.10
CA PRO A 264 13.28 16.37 19.79
C PRO A 264 12.95 16.38 21.28
N SER A 265 11.98 15.58 21.71
CA SER A 265 11.59 15.43 23.12
C SER A 265 12.49 14.49 23.93
N ASP A 266 13.32 13.65 23.28
CA ASP A 266 14.24 12.72 23.93
C ASP A 266 15.61 13.38 24.12
N PHE A 267 15.67 14.33 25.05
CA PHE A 267 16.90 15.06 25.39
C PHE A 267 18.00 14.17 25.99
N MET A 268 17.68 12.93 26.38
CA MET A 268 18.64 11.96 26.93
C MET A 268 19.12 10.94 25.90
N TYR A 269 18.66 10.99 24.65
CA TYR A 269 19.08 10.09 23.58
C TYR A 269 18.87 8.60 23.94
N LEU A 270 17.78 8.28 24.63
CA LEU A 270 17.52 6.93 25.12
C LEU A 270 17.04 5.97 24.04
N VAL A 271 16.15 6.44 23.16
CA VAL A 271 15.49 5.59 22.17
C VAL A 271 15.74 6.16 20.77
N PRO A 272 16.64 5.54 19.98
CA PRO A 272 16.84 5.91 18.59
C PRO A 272 15.53 5.84 17.79
N ALA A 273 15.24 6.90 17.04
CA ALA A 273 14.17 6.90 16.04
C ALA A 273 14.62 6.22 14.74
N MET A 274 15.88 6.38 14.37
CA MET A 274 16.49 5.76 13.20
C MET A 274 18.02 5.69 13.36
N THR A 275 18.63 4.67 12.78
CA THR A 275 20.09 4.58 12.59
C THR A 275 20.41 4.22 11.14
N VAL A 276 21.33 4.96 10.51
CA VAL A 276 21.71 4.78 9.10
C VAL A 276 23.19 5.08 8.89
N GLU A 277 23.81 4.44 7.90
CA GLU A 277 25.17 4.76 7.45
C GLU A 277 25.15 5.85 6.37
N VAL A 278 25.92 6.91 6.59
CA VAL A 278 26.07 8.03 5.66
C VAL A 278 27.41 7.91 4.96
N GLN A 279 27.38 7.61 3.67
CA GLN A 279 28.59 7.48 2.85
C GLN A 279 29.25 8.85 2.61
N PRO A 280 30.58 8.90 2.32
CA PRO A 280 31.23 10.14 1.89
C PRO A 280 30.52 10.79 0.69
N GLY A 281 30.41 12.11 0.70
CA GLY A 281 29.68 12.89 -0.30
C GLY A 281 28.25 13.24 0.14
N VAL A 282 27.37 13.54 -0.83
CA VAL A 282 26.00 13.97 -0.56
C VAL A 282 25.05 12.78 -0.47
N SER A 283 24.44 12.60 0.69
CA SER A 283 23.39 11.61 0.95
C SER A 283 22.05 12.31 1.22
N HIS A 284 20.94 11.66 0.84
CA HIS A 284 19.59 12.06 1.20
C HIS A 284 19.01 11.00 2.12
N ILE A 285 18.73 11.40 3.36
CA ILE A 285 18.28 10.49 4.41
C ILE A 285 16.83 10.84 4.75
N THR A 286 15.91 9.91 4.54
CA THR A 286 14.52 10.07 4.96
C THR A 286 14.44 10.16 6.48
N ALA A 287 13.63 11.08 7.01
CA ALA A 287 13.38 11.22 8.44
C ALA A 287 12.63 9.99 8.99
N SER A 288 12.60 9.84 10.32
CA SER A 288 11.94 8.68 10.95
C SER A 288 10.43 8.64 10.76
N SER A 289 9.79 9.78 10.45
CA SER A 289 8.34 9.86 10.23
C SER A 289 7.95 10.95 9.21
N ARG A 290 6.72 10.85 8.70
CA ARG A 290 6.14 11.83 7.75
C ARG A 290 5.88 13.20 8.36
N GLU A 291 5.70 13.27 9.68
CA GLU A 291 5.38 14.52 10.40
C GLU A 291 6.62 15.17 11.00
N THR A 292 7.78 14.49 10.91
CA THR A 292 9.03 14.99 11.44
C THR A 292 9.41 16.30 10.75
N LYS A 293 9.40 17.39 11.51
CA LYS A 293 9.98 18.67 11.08
C LYS A 293 11.46 18.77 11.43
N GLU A 294 11.84 18.11 12.53
CA GLU A 294 13.14 18.21 13.15
C GLU A 294 13.44 16.95 13.97
N GLU A 295 14.70 16.51 13.99
CA GLU A 295 15.22 15.44 14.85
C GLU A 295 16.55 15.83 15.47
N GLN A 296 16.81 15.38 16.68
CA GLN A 296 18.16 15.46 17.23
C GLN A 296 19.04 14.40 16.58
N ALA A 297 20.27 14.74 16.23
CA ALA A 297 21.19 13.84 15.55
C ALA A 297 22.51 13.67 16.28
N VAL A 298 22.98 12.43 16.28
CA VAL A 298 24.32 12.03 16.71
C VAL A 298 25.00 11.37 15.53
N PHE A 299 26.11 11.94 15.10
CA PHE A 299 26.97 11.36 14.09
C PHE A 299 28.18 10.72 14.74
N THR A 300 28.56 9.52 14.33
CA THR A 300 29.67 8.75 14.91
C THR A 300 30.62 8.26 13.81
N LEU A 301 31.91 8.58 13.93
CA LEU A 301 32.97 8.01 13.08
C LEU A 301 33.33 6.60 13.54
N PHE A 302 34.01 5.84 12.68
CA PHE A 302 34.45 4.49 13.00
C PHE A 302 35.40 4.43 14.22
N ASP A 303 36.21 5.48 14.42
CA ASP A 303 37.11 5.60 15.58
C ASP A 303 36.40 5.99 16.89
N GLY A 304 35.07 6.14 16.87
CA GLY A 304 34.24 6.46 18.02
C GLY A 304 34.17 7.94 18.37
N ARG A 305 34.79 8.84 17.59
CA ARG A 305 34.53 10.28 17.71
C ARG A 305 33.11 10.58 17.26
N THR A 306 32.45 11.52 17.94
CA THR A 306 31.05 11.85 17.67
C THR A 306 30.84 13.35 17.50
N PHE A 307 29.85 13.71 16.69
CA PHE A 307 29.32 15.06 16.56
C PHE A 307 27.86 15.02 17.02
N LYS A 308 27.57 15.66 18.16
CA LYS A 308 26.27 15.63 18.86
C LYS A 308 25.66 17.03 18.95
N GLY A 309 24.37 17.07 19.30
CA GLY A 309 23.64 18.32 19.57
C GLY A 309 23.24 19.09 18.32
N LEU A 310 23.34 18.44 17.15
CA LEU A 310 22.80 18.99 15.92
C LEU A 310 21.31 18.67 15.84
N SER A 311 20.52 19.66 15.45
CA SER A 311 19.12 19.48 15.11
C SER A 311 18.99 19.42 13.59
N LEU A 312 18.61 18.26 13.06
CA LEU A 312 18.36 18.07 11.64
C LEU A 312 16.96 18.54 11.32
N LYS A 313 16.85 19.61 10.53
CA LYS A 313 15.57 20.09 10.01
C LYS A 313 15.30 19.49 8.64
N ALA A 314 14.03 19.15 8.41
CA ALA A 314 13.57 18.62 7.15
C ALA A 314 13.96 19.55 5.98
N PHE A 315 14.50 18.96 4.91
CA PHE A 315 14.91 19.62 3.67
C PHE A 315 16.10 20.60 3.80
N GLU A 316 16.74 20.66 4.97
CA GLU A 316 17.96 21.43 5.14
C GLU A 316 19.20 20.58 4.82
N THR A 317 20.31 21.28 4.53
CA THR A 317 21.61 20.66 4.29
C THR A 317 22.49 20.77 5.53
N THR A 318 23.03 19.64 5.96
CA THR A 318 24.03 19.55 7.02
C THR A 318 25.35 19.11 6.43
N THR A 319 26.38 19.93 6.58
CA THR A 319 27.75 19.58 6.17
C THR A 319 28.53 19.03 7.36
N LEU A 320 29.10 17.84 7.21
CA LEU A 320 29.93 17.19 8.22
C LEU A 320 31.39 17.33 7.84
N GLN A 321 32.19 17.92 8.72
CA GLN A 321 33.64 18.00 8.60
C GLN A 321 34.30 17.18 9.70
N ARG A 322 35.41 16.53 9.38
CA ARG A 322 36.12 15.63 10.31
C ARG A 322 36.48 16.31 11.64
N ASP A 323 36.81 17.59 11.60
CA ASP A 323 37.25 18.37 12.77
C ASP A 323 36.08 18.73 13.72
N ALA A 324 34.84 18.60 13.27
CA ALA A 324 33.65 18.78 14.12
C ALA A 324 33.41 17.57 15.05
N PHE A 325 34.02 16.42 14.77
CA PHE A 325 33.87 15.21 15.56
C PHE A 325 34.85 15.21 16.73
N LYS A 326 34.30 15.29 17.94
CA LYS A 326 35.08 15.24 19.17
C LYS A 326 35.11 13.82 19.70
N GLN A 327 36.26 13.40 20.21
CA GLN A 327 36.31 12.22 21.06
C GLN A 327 35.80 12.62 22.43
N TYR A 328 34.68 12.06 22.86
CA TYR A 328 34.21 12.31 24.22
C TYR A 328 35.20 11.66 25.19
N PRO A 329 35.68 12.41 26.20
CA PRO A 329 36.49 11.87 27.26
C PRO A 329 35.89 10.60 27.83
N HIS A 330 36.67 9.54 27.91
CA HIS A 330 36.28 8.32 28.60
C HIS A 330 37.47 7.69 29.31
N TYR A 331 37.18 6.86 30.29
CA TYR A 331 38.14 6.08 31.04
C TYR A 331 38.01 4.62 30.63
N LYS A 332 39.13 3.96 30.38
CA LYS A 332 39.15 2.49 30.25
C LYS A 332 39.45 1.93 31.63
N ILE A 333 38.52 1.17 32.21
CA ILE A 333 38.67 0.61 33.56
C ILE A 333 38.78 -0.89 33.43
N GLU A 334 39.92 -1.44 33.85
CA GLU A 334 40.17 -2.88 33.92
C GLU A 334 40.00 -3.32 35.36
N ASN A 335 38.79 -3.75 35.71
CA ASN A 335 38.44 -4.20 37.04
C ASN A 335 38.83 -5.68 37.26
N ASN A 336 40.02 -5.89 37.82
CA ASN A 336 40.57 -7.21 38.17
C ASN A 336 40.37 -7.57 39.66
N THR A 337 39.43 -6.92 40.35
CA THR A 337 39.20 -7.16 41.78
C THR A 337 38.40 -8.43 42.05
N GLY A 338 37.64 -8.91 41.05
CA GLY A 338 36.68 -10.00 41.18
C GLY A 338 35.29 -9.54 41.67
N ASP A 339 35.14 -8.29 42.10
CA ASP A 339 33.90 -7.72 42.62
C ASP A 339 33.46 -6.50 41.79
N THR A 340 32.18 -6.14 41.84
CA THR A 340 31.70 -4.85 41.29
C THR A 340 32.18 -3.70 42.17
N VAL A 341 32.73 -2.65 41.55
CA VAL A 341 33.22 -1.44 42.23
C VAL A 341 32.48 -0.22 41.72
N THR A 342 32.13 0.70 42.61
CA THR A 342 31.47 1.96 42.26
C THR A 342 32.52 3.03 42.03
N LEU A 343 32.63 3.51 40.79
CA LEU A 343 33.39 4.72 40.45
C LEU A 343 32.57 5.94 40.84
N THR A 344 33.16 6.83 41.63
CA THR A 344 32.66 8.18 41.91
C THR A 344 33.68 9.18 41.44
N THR A 345 33.29 10.11 40.57
CA THR A 345 34.17 11.19 40.10
C THR A 345 33.69 12.56 40.55
N HIS A 346 34.64 13.49 40.64
CA HIS A 346 34.43 14.87 41.04
C HIS A 346 35.23 15.81 40.12
N SER A 347 34.74 17.03 39.96
CA SER A 347 35.50 18.07 39.26
C SER A 347 36.81 18.35 40.02
N VAL A 348 37.92 18.52 39.31
CA VAL A 348 39.23 18.83 39.91
C VAL A 348 39.22 20.14 40.70
N GLY A 349 38.30 21.05 40.37
CA GLY A 349 38.11 22.32 41.10
C GLY A 349 37.19 22.23 42.32
N ASP A 350 36.54 21.09 42.58
CA ASP A 350 35.69 20.90 43.77
C ASP A 350 36.56 20.47 44.96
N PHE A 351 37.07 21.46 45.71
CA PHE A 351 37.97 21.25 46.83
C PHE A 351 37.33 20.50 48.03
N ILE A 352 36.00 20.32 48.05
CA ILE A 352 35.29 19.77 49.22
C ILE A 352 34.58 18.42 48.89
N TYR A 353 34.71 17.88 47.68
CA TYR A 353 34.11 16.58 47.29
C TYR A 353 32.61 16.47 47.62
N LEU A 354 31.86 17.57 47.61
CA LEU A 354 30.51 17.58 48.17
C LEU A 354 29.49 16.97 47.22
N VAL A 355 29.72 17.12 45.91
CA VAL A 355 28.78 16.66 44.89
C VAL A 355 29.53 15.80 43.87
N PRO A 356 29.23 14.50 43.78
CA PRO A 356 29.72 13.66 42.70
C PRO A 356 29.31 14.24 41.34
N ALA A 357 30.28 14.35 40.43
CA ALA A 357 30.04 14.68 39.04
C ALA A 357 29.45 13.47 38.29
N MET A 358 29.87 12.26 38.66
CA MET A 358 29.35 11.00 38.13
C MET A 358 29.50 9.88 39.17
N VAL A 359 28.53 8.95 39.20
CA VAL A 359 28.58 7.71 39.98
C VAL A 359 28.17 6.55 39.07
N VAL A 360 29.04 5.54 38.90
CA VAL A 360 28.81 4.40 38.00
C VAL A 360 29.35 3.11 38.62
N ASP A 361 28.55 2.05 38.56
CA ASP A 361 29.00 0.71 38.94
C ASP A 361 29.75 0.01 37.81
N ILE A 362 30.94 -0.52 38.13
CA ILE A 362 31.86 -1.18 37.21
C ILE A 362 31.98 -2.65 37.59
N THR A 363 31.43 -3.52 36.75
CA THR A 363 31.51 -4.97 36.92
C THR A 363 32.93 -5.49 36.65
N PRO A 364 33.30 -6.69 37.13
CA PRO A 364 34.58 -7.30 36.80
C PRO A 364 34.79 -7.42 35.28
N GLY A 365 36.01 -7.13 34.82
CA GLY A 365 36.35 -7.11 33.39
C GLY A 365 36.80 -5.72 32.90
N THR A 366 36.63 -5.46 31.60
CA THR A 366 36.98 -4.16 31.00
C THR A 366 35.73 -3.35 30.70
N SER A 367 35.67 -2.13 31.20
CA SER A 367 34.59 -1.18 30.94
C SER A 367 35.13 0.12 30.33
N ARG A 368 34.31 0.78 29.51
CA ARG A 368 34.53 2.17 29.09
C ARG A 368 33.50 3.04 29.79
N VAL A 369 33.96 4.03 30.54
CA VAL A 369 33.10 4.97 31.27
C VAL A 369 33.33 6.36 30.70
N TYR A 370 32.30 7.01 30.17
CA TYR A 370 32.43 8.39 29.71
C TYR A 370 32.64 9.33 30.90
N GLY A 371 33.44 10.38 30.73
CA GLY A 371 33.62 11.42 31.77
C GLY A 371 32.31 12.11 32.11
N SER A 372 32.25 12.83 33.23
CA SER A 372 31.01 13.47 33.68
C SER A 372 30.50 14.53 32.72
N SER A 373 31.35 15.05 31.83
CA SER A 373 30.99 15.97 30.76
C SER A 373 31.84 15.73 29.51
N GLY A 374 31.39 16.26 28.37
CA GLY A 374 32.05 16.09 27.08
C GLY A 374 33.37 16.82 26.88
N ASP A 375 33.74 17.71 27.80
CA ASP A 375 34.99 18.49 27.71
C ASP A 375 35.93 18.25 28.91
N VAL A 376 35.61 17.26 29.76
CA VAL A 376 36.43 16.96 30.94
C VAL A 376 37.71 16.23 30.56
N LEU A 377 38.86 16.86 30.78
CA LEU A 377 40.18 16.25 30.55
C LEU A 377 40.71 15.48 31.75
N GLU A 378 40.23 15.80 32.95
CA GLU A 378 40.69 15.24 34.22
C GLU A 378 39.60 15.36 35.28
N GLU A 379 39.42 14.31 36.08
CA GLU A 379 38.53 14.27 37.25
C GLU A 379 39.27 13.69 38.44
N GLN A 380 38.85 14.08 39.64
CA GLN A 380 39.24 13.34 40.83
C GLN A 380 38.36 12.09 40.93
N ALA A 381 38.97 10.93 41.17
CA ALA A 381 38.25 9.66 41.19
C ALA A 381 38.41 8.93 42.52
N SER A 382 37.36 8.21 42.88
CA SER A 382 37.39 7.18 43.91
C SER A 382 36.63 5.95 43.45
N PHE A 383 37.10 4.78 43.89
CA PHE A 383 36.48 3.50 43.65
C PHE A 383 36.12 2.89 44.99
N THR A 384 34.86 2.48 45.15
CA THR A 384 34.37 1.88 46.40
C THR A 384 33.83 0.49 46.13
N THR A 385 34.26 -0.51 46.90
CA THR A 385 33.69 -1.86 46.84
C THR A 385 32.38 -1.93 47.63
N ARG A 386 31.56 -2.97 47.41
CA ARG A 386 30.31 -3.18 48.17
C ARG A 386 30.46 -3.23 49.69
N ASN A 387 31.63 -3.64 50.19
CA ASN A 387 31.93 -3.68 51.64
C ASN A 387 32.53 -2.37 52.18
N GLY A 388 32.50 -1.29 51.39
CA GLY A 388 32.91 0.05 51.81
C GLY A 388 34.41 0.32 51.77
N ARG A 389 35.24 -0.60 51.27
CA ARG A 389 36.66 -0.33 51.05
C ARG A 389 36.84 0.62 49.89
N CYS A 390 37.75 1.57 50.03
CA CYS A 390 37.89 2.68 49.09
C CYS A 390 39.32 2.77 48.54
N PHE A 391 39.42 3.02 47.24
CA PHE A 391 40.64 3.42 46.56
C PHE A 391 40.41 4.82 45.98
N SER A 392 41.02 5.83 46.60
CA SER A 392 40.75 7.25 46.31
C SER A 392 42.03 8.10 46.32
N GLY A 393 41.89 9.40 46.04
CA GLY A 393 42.99 10.36 46.16
C GLY A 393 43.87 10.47 44.91
N PHE A 394 43.33 10.14 43.74
CA PHE A 394 44.03 10.32 42.47
C PHE A 394 43.13 10.95 41.41
N ASN A 395 43.78 11.58 40.44
CA ASN A 395 43.11 12.09 39.27
C ASN A 395 43.09 11.02 38.18
N ILE A 396 41.96 10.92 37.50
CA ILE A 396 41.80 10.13 36.29
C ILE A 396 41.70 11.07 35.10
N LYS A 397 42.57 10.86 34.11
CA LYS A 397 42.62 11.68 32.88
C LYS A 397 41.76 11.06 31.79
N ALA A 398 41.21 11.89 30.93
CA ALA A 398 40.55 11.44 29.71
C ALA A 398 41.44 10.48 28.93
N PHE A 399 40.86 9.38 28.47
CA PHE A 399 41.52 8.29 27.73
C PHE A 399 42.54 7.47 28.54
N GLN A 400 42.62 7.69 29.84
CA GLN A 400 43.48 6.89 30.72
C GLN A 400 42.92 5.47 30.90
N THR A 401 43.82 4.49 30.94
CA THR A 401 43.50 3.14 31.42
C THR A 401 43.80 3.04 32.92
N VAL A 402 42.80 2.67 33.71
CA VAL A 402 42.91 2.41 35.14
C VAL A 402 42.74 0.92 35.38
N VAL A 403 43.78 0.28 35.88
CA VAL A 403 43.75 -1.14 36.23
C VAL A 403 43.51 -1.27 37.73
N LEU A 404 42.35 -1.81 38.12
CA LEU A 404 42.00 -1.99 39.52
C LEU A 404 42.38 -3.40 39.97
N LYS A 405 43.12 -3.48 41.07
CA LYS A 405 43.48 -4.74 41.71
C LYS A 405 42.95 -4.78 43.14
N LYS A 406 42.68 -5.99 43.64
CA LYS A 406 42.05 -6.19 44.96
C LYS A 406 42.86 -5.54 46.09
N GLU A 407 44.19 -5.54 45.99
CA GLU A 407 45.11 -4.96 46.97
C GLU A 407 45.06 -3.43 47.09
N PHE A 408 44.43 -2.71 46.16
CA PHE A 408 44.32 -1.25 46.21
C PHE A 408 43.24 -0.76 47.17
N PHE A 409 42.30 -1.63 47.55
CA PHE A 409 41.16 -1.30 48.40
C PHE A 409 41.48 -1.68 49.84
N LYS A 410 41.72 -0.67 50.67
CA LYS A 410 42.06 -0.81 52.09
C LYS A 410 40.85 -0.64 52.99
#